data_AF-A0A7V1LQ65-F1
#
_entry.id   AF-A0A7V1LQ65-F1
#
_cell.length_a   1.000
_cell.length_b   1.000
_cell.length_c   1.000
_cell.angle_alpha   90.00
_cell.angle_beta   90.00
_cell.angle_gamma   90.00
#
_symmetry.space_group_name_H-M   'P 1'
#
loop_
_entity.id
_entity.type
_entity.pdbx_description
1 polymer ?
#
loop_
_entity_poly.entity_id
_entity_poly.type
_entity_poly.pdbx_seq_one_letter_code
_entity_poly.pdbx_strand_id
1 'polypeptide(L)'
;MKQFFKYVIQKNTLKKSIQIALLVGTILALINHAGAIFNWNLNATMIFQIVLDYFVPFGVASYSAAMELIYANHVEKREKNDI
;
A
#
# COMPACT_ATOMS: atom_id res chain seq x y z
N MET A 1 -9.98 1.70 16.30
CA MET A 1 -9.62 0.66 15.31
C MET A 1 -10.72 0.35 14.28
N LYS A 2 -12.01 0.19 14.64
CA LYS A 2 -13.08 -0.14 13.66
C LYS A 2 -13.20 0.85 12.48
N GLN A 3 -13.00 2.15 12.73
CA GLN A 3 -13.01 3.19 11.70
C GLN A 3 -11.84 3.03 10.71
N PHE A 4 -10.65 2.65 11.18
CA PHE A 4 -9.45 2.48 10.35
C PHE A 4 -9.66 1.37 9.30
N PHE A 5 -10.10 0.18 9.72
CA PHE A 5 -10.40 -0.92 8.81
C PHE A 5 -11.49 -0.55 7.79
N LYS A 6 -12.49 0.24 8.20
CA LYS A 6 -13.55 0.73 7.30
C LYS A 6 -12.99 1.62 6.18
N TYR A 7 -12.00 2.47 6.48
CA TYR A 7 -11.36 3.35 5.49
C TYR A 7 -10.34 2.64 4.61
N VAL A 8 -9.60 1.66 5.15
CA VAL A 8 -8.69 0.81 4.37
C VAL A 8 -9.45 0.00 3.32
N ILE A 9 -10.63 -0.53 3.66
CA ILE A 9 -11.46 -1.36 2.76
C ILE A 9 -12.25 -0.49 1.75
N GLN A 10 -12.17 0.83 1.84
CA GLN A 10 -12.87 1.71 0.91
C GLN A 10 -12.31 1.51 -0.51
N LYS A 11 -13.21 1.28 -1.49
CA LYS A 11 -12.84 0.93 -2.88
C LYS A 11 -11.83 1.89 -3.50
N ASN A 12 -11.94 3.19 -3.19
CA ASN A 12 -11.04 4.22 -3.70
C ASN A 12 -9.62 4.09 -3.10
N THR A 13 -9.54 3.87 -1.79
CA THR A 13 -8.29 3.59 -1.06
C THR A 13 -7.61 2.35 -1.61
N LEU A 14 -8.36 1.26 -1.75
CA LEU A 14 -7.81 -0.02 -2.23
C LEU A 14 -7.28 0.10 -3.66
N LYS A 15 -7.99 0.78 -4.56
CA LYS A 15 -7.54 1.00 -5.95
C LYS A 15 -6.24 1.78 -6.00
N LYS A 16 -6.13 2.88 -5.24
CA LYS A 16 -4.90 3.67 -5.16
C LYS A 16 -3.74 2.86 -4.58
N SER A 17 -3.98 2.15 -3.47
CA SER A 17 -2.95 1.31 -2.84
C SER A 17 -2.45 0.21 -3.76
N ILE A 18 -3.33 -0.42 -4.55
CA ILE A 18 -2.93 -1.43 -5.54
C ILE A 18 -2.09 -0.79 -6.66
N GLN A 19 -2.47 0.38 -7.17
CA GLN A 19 -1.68 1.07 -8.20
C GLN A 19 -0.28 1.41 -7.69
N ILE A 20 -0.17 1.93 -6.47
CA ILE A 20 1.12 2.24 -5.84
C ILE A 20 1.93 0.96 -5.63
N ALA A 21 1.30 -0.10 -5.12
CA ALA A 21 1.95 -1.39 -4.91
C ALA A 21 2.51 -1.98 -6.19
N LEU A 22 1.76 -1.92 -7.30
CA LEU A 22 2.21 -2.44 -8.59
C LEU A 22 3.39 -1.62 -9.14
N LEU A 23 3.31 -0.28 -9.07
CA LEU A 23 4.37 0.59 -9.56
C LEU A 23 5.65 0.42 -8.74
N VAL A 24 5.56 0.66 -7.42
CA VAL A 24 6.72 0.65 -6.52
C VAL A 24 7.26 -0.76 -6.35
N GLY A 25 6.37 -1.76 -6.22
CA GLY A 25 6.77 -3.15 -6.07
C GLY A 25 7.46 -3.72 -7.30
N THR A 26 7.05 -3.31 -8.52
CA THR A 26 7.77 -3.72 -9.75
C THR A 26 9.17 -3.10 -9.79
N ILE A 27 9.31 -1.83 -9.40
CA ILE A 27 10.62 -1.18 -9.31
C ILE A 27 11.48 -1.92 -8.27
N LEU A 28 10.93 -2.23 -7.09
CA LEU A 28 11.63 -2.92 -6.01
C LEU A 28 12.08 -4.33 -6.44
N ALA A 29 11.19 -5.12 -7.03
CA ALA A 29 11.51 -6.46 -7.51
C ALA A 29 12.60 -6.44 -8.60
N LEU A 30 12.60 -5.42 -9.48
CA LEU A 30 13.65 -5.27 -10.48
C LEU A 30 14.99 -4.89 -9.84
N ILE A 31 15.05 -3.92 -8.92
CA ILE A 31 16.33 -3.54 -8.30
C ILE A 31 16.89 -4.66 -7.41
N ASN A 32 16.03 -5.42 -6.73
CA ASN A 32 16.43 -6.43 -5.75
C ASN A 32 16.72 -7.79 -6.39
N HIS A 33 15.98 -8.16 -7.45
CA HIS A 33 16.03 -9.50 -8.03
C HIS A 33 16.30 -9.52 -9.53
N ALA A 34 16.65 -8.41 -10.19
CA ALA A 34 16.94 -8.38 -11.63
C ALA A 34 17.91 -9.49 -12.05
N GLY A 35 19.03 -9.64 -11.35
CA GLY A 35 20.03 -10.67 -11.67
C GLY A 35 19.46 -12.09 -11.61
N ALA A 36 18.58 -12.37 -10.65
CA ALA A 36 17.95 -13.68 -10.52
C ALA A 36 16.87 -13.92 -11.59
N ILE A 37 16.11 -12.88 -11.94
CA ILE A 37 15.06 -12.91 -12.96
C ILE A 37 15.68 -13.12 -14.35
N PHE A 38 16.73 -12.37 -14.71
CA PHE A 38 17.37 -12.47 -16.02
C PHE A 38 18.15 -13.78 -16.21
N ASN A 39 18.74 -14.32 -15.15
CA ASN A 39 19.45 -15.60 -15.21
C ASN A 39 18.54 -16.82 -15.01
N TRP A 40 17.21 -16.63 -14.92
CA TRP A 40 16.24 -17.70 -14.62
C TRP A 40 16.57 -18.52 -13.36
N ASN A 41 17.25 -17.91 -12.40
CA ASN A 41 17.70 -18.54 -11.17
C ASN A 41 16.86 -18.08 -9.98
N LEU A 42 15.58 -18.45 -9.98
CA LEU A 42 14.64 -18.13 -8.91
C LEU A 42 14.48 -19.32 -7.96
N ASN A 43 14.70 -19.07 -6.67
CA ASN A 43 14.38 -20.01 -5.60
C ASN A 43 13.15 -19.51 -4.82
N ALA A 44 12.49 -20.39 -4.06
CA ALA A 44 11.33 -20.11 -3.22
C ALA A 44 11.53 -18.88 -2.30
N THR A 45 12.73 -18.72 -1.71
CA THR A 45 13.05 -17.54 -0.89
C THR A 45 12.99 -16.24 -1.68
N MET A 46 13.48 -16.23 -2.93
CA MET A 46 13.46 -15.04 -3.79
C MET A 46 12.04 -14.72 -4.25
N ILE A 47 11.24 -15.74 -4.55
CA ILE A 47 9.82 -15.54 -4.88
C ILE A 47 9.09 -14.91 -3.69
N PHE A 48 9.35 -15.38 -2.47
CA PHE A 48 8.77 -14.79 -1.26
C PHE A 48 9.19 -13.32 -1.07
N GLN A 49 10.47 -13.00 -1.32
CA GLN A 49 10.96 -11.62 -1.28
C GLN A 49 10.27 -10.74 -2.34
N ILE A 50 10.13 -11.24 -3.57
CA ILE A 50 9.40 -10.52 -4.64
C ILE A 50 7.95 -10.28 -4.22
N VAL A 51 7.27 -11.24 -3.60
CA VAL A 51 5.91 -11.04 -3.07
C VAL A 51 5.89 -9.92 -2.01
N LEU A 52 6.87 -9.90 -1.11
CA LEU A 52 7.00 -8.83 -0.11
C LEU A 52 7.24 -7.46 -0.73
N ASP A 53 7.99 -7.39 -1.83
CA ASP A 53 8.24 -6.16 -2.57
C ASP A 53 6.94 -5.49 -3.07
N TYR A 54 5.86 -6.25 -3.27
CA TYR A 54 4.52 -5.70 -3.54
C TYR A 54 3.69 -5.48 -2.27
N PHE A 55 3.80 -6.36 -1.28
CA PHE A 55 3.03 -6.28 -0.04
C PHE A 55 3.39 -5.07 0.83
N VAL A 56 4.68 -4.73 0.91
CA VAL A 56 5.16 -3.59 1.69
C VAL A 56 4.59 -2.26 1.17
N PRO A 57 4.75 -1.88 -0.11
CA PRO A 57 4.19 -0.63 -0.63
C PRO A 57 2.66 -0.63 -0.62
N PHE A 58 2.00 -1.78 -0.78
CA PHE A 58 0.55 -1.89 -0.57
C PHE A 58 0.13 -1.52 0.86
N GLY A 59 0.82 -2.07 1.86
CA GLY A 59 0.55 -1.82 3.27
C GLY A 59 0.79 -0.37 3.66
N VAL A 60 1.93 0.19 3.23
CA VAL A 60 2.27 1.60 3.47
C VAL A 60 1.24 2.53 2.82
N ALA A 61 0.90 2.31 1.55
CA ALA A 61 -0.11 3.13 0.86
C ALA A 61 -1.49 3.06 1.52
N SER A 62 -1.90 1.86 1.95
CA SER A 62 -3.18 1.64 2.64
C SER A 62 -3.24 2.31 4.00
N TYR A 63 -2.14 2.27 4.76
CA TYR A 63 -2.03 2.96 6.04
C TYR A 63 -2.09 4.48 5.88
N SER A 64 -1.31 5.03 4.95
CA SER A 64 -1.30 6.47 4.67
C SER A 64 -2.68 6.99 4.24
N ALA A 65 -3.36 6.28 3.33
CA ALA A 65 -4.68 6.68 2.86
C ALA A 65 -5.75 6.59 3.96
N ALA A 66 -5.69 5.57 4.83
CA ALA A 66 -6.61 5.47 5.96
C ALA A 66 -6.39 6.60 6.97
N MET A 67 -5.13 6.98 7.22
CA MET A 67 -4.81 8.10 8.12
C MET A 67 -5.29 9.44 7.56
N GLU A 68 -5.11 9.66 6.25
CA GLU A 68 -5.62 10.85 5.55
C GLU A 68 -7.14 10.99 5.70
N LEU A 69 -7.89 9.90 5.48
CA LEU A 69 -9.34 9.89 5.64
C LEU A 69 -9.78 10.13 7.09
N ILE A 70 -9.08 9.54 8.06
CA ILE A 70 -9.37 9.79 9.48
C ILE A 70 -9.17 11.27 9.81
N TYR A 71 -8.08 11.87 9.34
CA TYR A 71 -7.79 13.28 9.58
C TYR A 71 -8.84 14.20 8.95
N ALA A 72 -9.19 13.96 7.69
CA ALA A 72 -10.23 14.74 6.98
C ALA A 72 -11.57 14.72 7.72
N ASN A 73 -11.99 13.54 8.24
CA ASN A 73 -13.22 13.41 9.02
C ASN A 73 -13.16 14.16 10.37
N HIS A 74 -11.99 14.29 10.98
CA HIS A 74 -11.84 15.07 12.23
C HIS A 74 -11.94 16.56 11.95
N VAL A 75 -11.36 17.05 10.84
CA VAL A 75 -11.46 18.45 10.44
C VAL A 75 -12.92 18.83 10.15
N GLU A 76 -13.63 18.06 9.34
CA GLU A 76 -15.04 18.33 8.99
C GLU A 76 -15.96 18.36 10.23
N LYS A 77 -15.71 17.47 11.20
CA LYS A 77 -16.46 17.46 12.46
C LYS A 77 -16.19 18.68 13.33
N ARG A 78 -14.97 19.22 13.31
CA ARG A 78 -14.64 20.43 14.07
C ARG A 78 -15.34 21.64 13.46
N GLU A 79 -15.27 21.81 12.14
CA GLU A 79 -15.94 22.92 11.44
C GLU A 79 -17.45 22.93 11.71
N LYS A 80 -18.12 21.77 11.68
CA LYS A 80 -19.56 21.67 11.97
C LYS A 80 -19.95 21.95 13.42
N ASN A 81 -19.01 21.89 14.36
CA ASN A 81 -19.26 22.10 15.78
C ASN A 81 -18.92 23.53 16.22
N ASP A 82 -18.26 24.29 15.35
CA ASP A 82 -17.94 25.71 15.53
C ASP A 82 -19.00 26.64 14.87
N ILE A 83 -20.02 26.07 14.22
CA ILE A 83 -21.19 26.74 13.59
C ILE A 83 -22.44 26.45 14.42
#